data_AF-Q7X1K1-F1
#
_entry.id   AF-Q7X1K1-F1
#
_cell.length_a   1.000
_cell.length_b   1.000
_cell.length_c   1.000
_cell.angle_alpha   90.00
_cell.angle_beta   90.00
_cell.angle_gamma   90.00
#
_symmetry.space_group_name_H-M   'P 1'
#
loop_
_entity.id
_entity.type
_entity.pdbx_description
1 polymer ?
#
loop_
_entity_poly.entity_id
_entity_poly.type
_entity_poly.pdbx_seq_one_letter_code
_entity_poly.pdbx_strand_id
1 'polypeptide(L)' 'MFVKRLSKKGIRPLIASALGDIARAKGMTEIARETGLGRESLYKALSEEGNPEFATVLKVLRSLGLRFHATVG' A
#
# COMPACT_ATOMS: atom_id res chain seq x y z
N MET A 1 -19.50 1.40 -3.52
CA MET A 1 -18.30 0.63 -3.96
C MET A 1 -17.46 0.09 -2.79
N PHE A 2 -17.22 0.83 -1.70
CA PHE A 2 -16.38 0.39 -0.58
C PHE A 2 -16.91 -0.85 0.19
N VAL A 3 -18.21 -0.88 0.51
CA VAL A 3 -18.84 -1.96 1.30
C VAL A 3 -18.87 -3.32 0.56
N LYS A 4 -18.96 -3.32 -0.78
CA LYS A 4 -19.10 -4.54 -1.58
C LYS A 4 -17.77 -5.34 -1.69
N ARG A 5 -16.61 -4.70 -1.49
CA ARG A 5 -15.28 -5.36 -1.52
C ARG A 5 -14.99 -6.19 -0.27
N LEU A 6 -15.56 -5.84 0.88
CA LEU A 6 -15.34 -6.55 2.15
C LEU A 6 -15.90 -7.98 2.15
N SER A 7 -16.91 -8.26 1.32
CA SER A 7 -17.70 -9.49 1.37
C SER A 7 -17.03 -10.73 0.73
N LYS A 8 -15.90 -10.59 0.03
CA LYS A 8 -15.26 -11.72 -0.69
C LYS A 8 -13.74 -11.86 -0.52
N LYS A 9 -13.03 -10.88 0.06
CA LYS A 9 -11.56 -10.90 0.16
C LYS A 9 -11.11 -10.66 1.60
N GLY A 10 -10.04 -11.37 2.02
CA GLY A 10 -9.45 -11.22 3.34
C GLY A 10 -8.85 -9.82 3.59
N ILE A 11 -8.43 -9.55 4.82
CA ILE A 11 -7.93 -8.24 5.27
C ILE A 11 -6.66 -7.79 4.51
N ARG A 12 -5.79 -8.72 4.09
CA ARG A 12 -4.49 -8.39 3.47
C ARG A 12 -4.61 -7.62 2.14
N PRO A 13 -5.35 -8.12 1.11
CA PRO A 13 -5.58 -7.36 -0.13
C PRO A 13 -6.20 -5.98 0.10
N LEU A 14 -7.02 -5.83 1.13
CA LEU A 14 -7.68 -4.57 1.44
C LEU A 14 -6.67 -3.49 1.82
N ILE A 15 -5.75 -3.79 2.75
CA ILE A 15 -4.72 -2.84 3.20
C ILE A 15 -3.80 -2.45 2.03
N ALA A 16 -3.33 -3.42 1.24
CA ALA A 16 -2.45 -3.15 0.10
C ALA A 16 -3.13 -2.23 -0.93
N SER A 17 -4.40 -2.53 -1.28
CA SER A 17 -5.17 -1.71 -2.23
C SER A 17 -5.43 -0.28 -1.71
N ALA A 18 -5.73 -0.12 -0.42
CA ALA A 18 -5.96 1.19 0.18
C ALA A 18 -4.69 2.05 0.17
N LEU A 19 -3.53 1.45 0.50
CA LEU A 19 -2.23 2.11 0.33
C LEU A 19 -1.96 2.46 -1.13
N GLY A 20 -2.34 1.59 -2.07
CA GLY A 20 -2.27 1.85 -3.50
C GLY A 20 -3.10 3.06 -3.94
N ASP A 21 -4.32 3.20 -3.42
CA ASP A 21 -5.21 4.33 -3.71
C ASP A 21 -4.61 5.65 -3.21
N ILE A 22 -4.10 5.67 -1.97
CA ILE A 22 -3.44 6.84 -1.37
C ILE A 22 -2.14 7.18 -2.12
N ALA A 23 -1.31 6.19 -2.44
CA ALA A 23 -0.07 6.39 -3.18
C ALA A 23 -0.30 6.95 -4.59
N ARG A 24 -1.37 6.51 -5.28
CA ARG A 24 -1.78 7.06 -6.57
C ARG A 24 -2.26 8.50 -6.44
N ALA A 25 -3.00 8.83 -5.38
CA ALA A 25 -3.45 10.19 -5.12
C ALA A 25 -2.31 11.17 -4.81
N LYS A 26 -1.27 10.73 -4.06
CA LYS A 26 -0.05 11.54 -3.83
C LYS A 26 0.79 11.69 -5.10
N GLY A 27 0.95 10.60 -5.86
CA GLY A 27 1.69 10.58 -7.12
C GLY A 27 2.74 9.48 -7.17
N MET A 28 2.55 8.49 -8.04
CA MET A 28 3.37 7.27 -8.05
C MET A 28 4.85 7.51 -8.39
N THR A 29 5.16 8.56 -9.16
CA THR A 29 6.55 8.91 -9.50
C THR A 29 7.34 9.37 -8.27
N GLU A 30 6.71 10.18 -7.40
CA GLU A 30 7.34 10.65 -6.16
C GLU A 30 7.54 9.47 -5.19
N ILE A 31 6.53 8.63 -5.02
CA ILE A 31 6.59 7.43 -4.17
C ILE A 31 7.71 6.49 -4.65
N ALA A 32 7.80 6.23 -5.95
CA ALA A 32 8.88 5.40 -6.52
C ALA A 32 10.26 5.95 -6.18
N ARG A 33 10.44 7.27 -6.33
CA ARG A 33 11.71 7.95 -5.99
C ARG A 33 12.04 7.84 -4.49
N GLU A 34 11.09 8.12 -3.62
CA GLU A 34 11.30 8.11 -2.16
C GLU A 34 11.52 6.70 -1.60
N THR A 35 10.85 5.69 -2.18
CA THR A 35 10.94 4.29 -1.73
C THR A 35 12.12 3.54 -2.36
N GLY A 36 12.69 4.06 -3.45
CA GLY A 36 13.70 3.38 -4.27
C GLY A 36 13.14 2.16 -5.03
N LEU A 37 11.83 2.12 -5.27
CA LEU A 37 11.14 1.02 -5.94
C LEU A 37 10.66 1.44 -7.33
N GLY A 38 10.60 0.48 -8.25
CA GLY A 38 10.03 0.72 -9.58
C GLY A 38 8.52 0.98 -9.52
N ARG A 39 8.02 1.90 -10.36
CA ARG A 39 6.58 2.20 -10.45
C ARG A 39 5.74 0.96 -10.78
N GLU A 40 6.21 0.11 -11.70
CA GLU A 40 5.53 -1.13 -12.06
C GLU A 40 5.44 -2.09 -10.86
N SER A 41 6.55 -2.27 -10.13
CA SER A 41 6.58 -3.07 -8.91
C SER A 41 5.61 -2.53 -7.86
N LEU A 42 5.55 -1.20 -7.69
CA LEU A 42 4.60 -0.55 -6.78
C LEU A 42 3.14 -0.77 -7.21
N TYR A 43 2.81 -0.63 -8.50
CA TYR A 43 1.48 -0.90 -9.01
C TYR A 43 1.05 -2.35 -8.76
N LYS A 44 1.94 -3.31 -9.04
CA LYS A 44 1.66 -4.73 -8.80
C LYS A 44 1.49 -5.03 -7.32
N ALA A 45 2.43 -4.55 -6.50
CA ALA A 45 2.46 -4.81 -5.07
C ALA A 45 1.28 -4.19 -4.31
N LEU A 46 0.80 -3.02 -4.74
CA LEU A 46 -0.31 -2.29 -4.11
C LEU A 46 -1.64 -2.44 -4.87
N SER A 47 -1.75 -3.43 -5.76
CA SER A 47 -2.99 -3.76 -6.44
C SER A 47 -3.95 -4.54 -5.55
N GLU A 48 -5.18 -4.75 -6.02
CA GLU A 48 -6.18 -5.59 -5.36
C GLU A 48 -5.81 -7.06 -5.22
N GLU A 49 -4.80 -7.50 -5.96
CA GLU A 49 -4.26 -8.87 -5.95
C GLU A 49 -2.78 -8.88 -5.54
N GLY A 50 -2.28 -7.71 -5.12
CA GLY A 50 -0.92 -7.52 -4.68
C GLY A 50 -0.64 -8.29 -3.39
N ASN A 51 0.58 -8.80 -3.30
CA ASN A 51 1.13 -9.38 -2.08
C ASN A 51 2.44 -8.66 -1.74
N PRO A 52 2.37 -7.42 -1.24
CA PRO A 52 3.57 -6.66 -0.94
C PRO A 52 4.29 -7.32 0.24
N GLU A 53 5.61 -7.43 0.16
CA GLU A 53 6.42 -7.71 1.34
C GLU A 53 6.19 -6.62 2.39
N PHE A 54 6.29 -6.97 3.67
CA PHE A 54 6.09 -6.01 4.76
C PHE A 54 7.08 -4.83 4.67
N ALA A 55 8.30 -5.07 4.20
CA ALA A 55 9.28 -4.02 3.94
C ALA A 55 8.78 -2.98 2.91
N THR A 56 8.08 -3.42 1.87
CA THR A 56 7.44 -2.53 0.87
C THR A 56 6.35 -1.69 1.52
N VAL A 57 5.51 -2.31 2.35
CA VAL A 57 4.46 -1.59 3.10
C VAL A 57 5.07 -0.48 3.96
N LEU A 58 6.11 -0.79 4.74
CA LEU A 58 6.78 0.20 5.60
C LEU A 58 7.44 1.34 4.81
N LYS A 59 8.06 1.05 3.66
CA LYS A 59 8.63 2.07 2.77
C LYS A 59 7.53 3.01 2.25
N VAL A 60 6.42 2.46 1.78
CA VAL A 60 5.29 3.24 1.26
C VAL A 60 4.69 4.09 2.37
N LEU A 61 4.44 3.54 3.56
CA LEU A 61 3.95 4.31 4.71
C LEU A 61 4.86 5.51 5.02
N ARG A 62 6.18 5.31 5.06
CA ARG A 62 7.13 6.41 5.26
C ARG A 62 7.07 7.47 4.17
N SER A 63 6.99 7.07 2.89
CA SER A 63 6.83 8.02 1.77
C SER A 63 5.52 8.81 1.85
N LEU A 64 4.49 8.24 2.48
CA LEU A 64 3.21 8.91 2.71
C LEU A 64 3.22 9.80 3.97
N GLY A 65 4.35 9.89 4.70
CA GLY A 65 4.43 10.61 5.98
C GLY A 65 3.73 9.89 7.13
N LEU A 66 3.40 8.61 6.97
CA LEU A 66 2.72 7.78 7.97
C LEU A 66 3.73 7.02 8.83
N ARG A 67 3.38 6.79 10.10
CA ARG A 67 4.17 5.98 11.04
C ARG A 67 3.41 4.71 11.40
N PHE A 68 4.07 3.57 11.24
CA PHE A 68 3.59 2.30 11.76
C PHE A 68 3.92 2.20 13.25
N HIS A 69 2.95 1.85 14.07
CA HIS A 69 3.11 1.68 15.51
C HIS A 69 2.40 0.41 15.96
N ALA A 70 3.07 -0.37 16.80
CA ALA A 70 2.53 -1.56 17.43
C ALA A 70 2.87 -1.50 18.92
N THR A 71 1.87 -1.74 19.77
CA THR A 71 2.00 -1.80 21.23
C THR A 71 1.56 -3.17 21.71
N VAL A 72 2.11 -3.60 22.84
CA VAL A 72 1.54 -4.72 23.59
C VAL A 72 0.25 -4.21 24.26
N GLY A 73 -0.80 -5.03 24.21
CA GLY A 73 -2.07 -4.76 24.89
C GLY A 73 -1.99 -5.06 26.38
#